data_AF-A0A6P4E7L3-F1
#
_entry.id   AF-A0A6P4E7L3-F1
#
_cell.length_a   1.000
_cell.length_b   1.000
_cell.length_c   1.000
_cell.angle_alpha   90.00
_cell.angle_beta   90.00
_cell.angle_gamma   90.00
#
_symmetry.space_group_name_H-M   'P 1'
#
loop_
_entity.id
_entity.type
_entity.pdbx_description
1 polymer ?
#
loop_
_entity_poly.entity_id
_entity_poly.type
_entity_poly.pdbx_seq_one_letter_code
_entity_poly.pdbx_strand_id
1 'polypeptide(L)'
;MNALVALVLLLAIGPLFVYSDAIQKSLEECAKKNHVTPDVLKINPPDYKVKCYYYCHFVNEKVIVNDKIELPGLDSAKPCLNIKDDNKCELAFKLRTCLRTHLPEHIWQKFA
;
A
#
# COMPACT_ATOMS: atom_id res chain seq x y z
N MET A 1 28.92 4.67 -28.78
CA MET A 1 28.74 4.75 -27.32
C MET A 1 27.35 5.29 -26.97
N ASN A 2 26.28 4.80 -27.61
CA ASN A 2 24.91 5.32 -27.39
C ASN A 2 23.89 4.20 -27.09
N ALA A 3 24.17 2.97 -27.51
CA ALA A 3 23.27 1.83 -27.28
C ALA A 3 23.25 1.37 -25.81
N LEU A 4 24.39 1.39 -25.12
CA LEU A 4 24.49 0.95 -23.71
C LEU A 4 23.75 1.91 -22.76
N VAL A 5 23.81 3.21 -22.99
CA VAL A 5 23.09 4.21 -22.20
C VAL A 5 21.58 4.09 -22.42
N ALA A 6 21.15 3.86 -23.67
CA ALA A 6 19.73 3.61 -23.98
C ALA A 6 19.21 2.32 -23.35
N LEU A 7 20.01 1.25 -23.32
CA LEU A 7 19.63 -0.02 -22.69
C LEU A 7 19.46 0.12 -21.17
N VAL A 8 20.37 0.85 -20.52
CA VAL A 8 20.31 1.10 -19.06
C VAL A 8 19.08 1.94 -18.70
N LEU A 9 18.73 2.94 -19.51
CA LEU A 9 17.52 3.74 -19.32
C LEU A 9 16.23 2.90 -19.47
N LEU A 10 16.16 2.01 -20.47
CA LEU A 10 15.01 1.12 -20.65
C LEU A 10 14.82 0.15 -19.46
N LEU A 11 15.92 -0.37 -18.91
CA LEU A 11 15.90 -1.27 -17.75
C LEU A 11 15.55 -0.58 -16.44
N ALA A 12 15.86 0.71 -16.28
CA ALA A 12 15.51 1.47 -15.08
C ALA A 12 14.02 1.86 -15.03
N ILE A 13 13.40 2.04 -16.20
CA ILE A 13 12.03 2.55 -16.31
C ILE A 13 10.99 1.40 -16.24
N GLY A 14 11.29 0.23 -16.82
CA GLY A 14 10.38 -0.92 -16.85
C GLY A 14 9.84 -1.36 -15.47
N PRO A 15 10.69 -1.51 -14.43
CA PRO A 15 10.26 -1.92 -13.10
C PRO A 15 9.29 -0.95 -12.44
N LEU A 16 9.41 0.35 -12.71
CA LEU A 16 8.54 1.38 -12.13
C LEU A 16 7.11 1.27 -12.66
N PHE A 17 6.95 1.05 -13.97
CA PHE A 17 5.63 0.90 -14.60
C PHE A 17 4.93 -0.41 -14.25
N VAL A 18 5.68 -1.50 -14.14
CA VAL A 18 5.13 -2.81 -13.73
C VAL A 18 4.66 -2.77 -12.27
N TYR A 19 5.42 -2.10 -11.40
CA TYR A 19 5.06 -1.97 -9.98
C TYR A 19 3.80 -1.11 -9.78
N SER A 20 3.64 -0.02 -10.54
CA SER A 20 2.43 0.80 -10.45
C SER A 20 1.16 0.06 -10.93
N ASP A 21 1.27 -0.77 -11.97
CA ASP A 21 0.13 -1.55 -12.48
C ASP A 21 -0.33 -2.62 -11.49
N ALA A 22 0.61 -3.30 -10.82
CA ALA A 22 0.30 -4.29 -9.80
C ALA A 22 -0.43 -3.68 -8.59
N ILE A 23 0.07 -2.53 -8.10
CA ILE A 23 -0.60 -1.78 -7.02
C ILE A 23 -2.00 -1.36 -7.44
N GLN A 24 -2.14 -0.77 -8.62
CA GLN A 24 -3.43 -0.29 -9.09
C GLN A 24 -4.43 -1.45 -9.22
N LYS A 25 -4.00 -2.57 -9.78
CA LYS A 25 -4.82 -3.79 -9.88
C LYS A 25 -5.25 -4.30 -8.51
N SER A 26 -4.32 -4.33 -7.54
CA SER A 26 -4.59 -4.70 -6.15
C SER A 26 -5.65 -3.80 -5.51
N LEU A 27 -5.54 -2.48 -5.69
CA LEU A 27 -6.51 -1.50 -5.21
C LEU A 27 -7.89 -1.70 -5.89
N GLU A 28 -7.94 -1.91 -7.21
CA GLU A 28 -9.19 -2.13 -7.94
C GLU A 28 -9.91 -3.41 -7.51
N GLU A 29 -9.18 -4.52 -7.34
CA GLU A 29 -9.73 -5.79 -6.86
C GLU A 29 -10.28 -5.65 -5.44
N CYS A 30 -9.55 -4.99 -4.55
CA CYS A 30 -9.97 -4.76 -3.17
C CYS A 30 -11.17 -3.80 -3.07
N ALA A 31 -11.25 -2.80 -3.95
CA ALA A 31 -12.39 -1.89 -4.03
C ALA A 31 -13.67 -2.65 -4.42
N LYS A 32 -13.58 -3.49 -5.46
CA LYS A 32 -14.69 -4.37 -5.90
C LYS A 32 -15.12 -5.32 -4.78
N LYS A 33 -14.17 -5.97 -4.12
CA LYS A 33 -14.44 -6.94 -3.03
C LYS A 33 -15.15 -6.32 -1.83
N ASN A 34 -14.82 -5.07 -1.48
CA ASN A 34 -15.37 -4.41 -0.30
C ASN A 34 -16.51 -3.42 -0.63
N HIS A 35 -16.95 -3.36 -1.89
CA HIS A 35 -17.96 -2.42 -2.36
C HIS A 35 -17.62 -0.96 -2.03
N VAL A 36 -16.35 -0.58 -2.23
CA VAL A 36 -15.83 0.76 -1.98
C VAL A 36 -15.70 1.49 -3.32
N THR A 37 -16.30 2.68 -3.41
CA THR A 37 -16.11 3.57 -4.56
C THR A 37 -15.09 4.67 -4.22
N PRO A 38 -14.53 5.36 -5.22
CA PRO A 38 -13.63 6.49 -4.99
C PRO A 38 -14.21 7.58 -4.08
N ASP A 39 -15.54 7.80 -4.12
CA ASP A 39 -16.20 8.78 -3.26
C ASP A 39 -16.24 8.34 -1.80
N VAL A 40 -16.46 7.05 -1.54
CA VAL A 40 -16.45 6.50 -0.17
C VAL A 40 -15.06 6.64 0.46
N LEU A 41 -13.99 6.44 -0.32
CA LEU A 41 -12.60 6.62 0.14
C LEU A 41 -12.32 8.05 0.62
N LYS A 42 -12.91 9.05 -0.05
CA LYS A 42 -12.68 10.48 0.24
C LYS A 42 -13.52 10.98 1.41
N ILE A 43 -14.78 10.57 1.47
CA ILE A 43 -15.78 11.18 2.35
C ILE A 43 -15.81 10.49 3.72
N ASN A 44 -15.57 9.18 3.78
CA ASN A 44 -15.65 8.43 5.03
C ASN A 44 -14.44 7.49 5.23
N PRO A 45 -13.22 8.03 5.44
CA PRO A 45 -12.03 7.23 5.72
C PRO A 45 -12.15 6.22 6.88
N PRO A 46 -12.90 6.49 7.98
CA PRO A 46 -13.09 5.53 9.05
C PRO A 46 -14.26 4.56 8.81
N ASP A 47 -14.89 4.56 7.63
CA ASP A 47 -15.90 3.55 7.28
C ASP A 47 -15.32 2.15 7.34
N TYR A 48 -16.06 1.20 7.92
CA TYR A 48 -15.60 -0.19 8.05
C TYR A 48 -15.20 -0.82 6.69
N LYS A 49 -15.94 -0.54 5.61
CA LYS A 49 -15.61 -1.05 4.28
C LYS A 49 -14.31 -0.46 3.75
N VAL A 50 -14.03 0.82 4.04
CA VAL A 50 -12.77 1.49 3.68
C VAL A 50 -11.61 0.89 4.46
N LYS A 51 -11.79 0.61 5.75
CA LYS A 51 -10.77 -0.06 6.57
C LYS A 51 -10.46 -1.47 6.03
N CYS A 52 -11.49 -2.25 5.69
CA CYS A 52 -11.32 -3.58 5.12
C CYS A 52 -10.75 -3.58 3.70
N TYR A 53 -11.03 -2.52 2.92
CA TYR A 53 -10.39 -2.25 1.64
C TYR A 53 -8.86 -2.15 1.79
N TYR A 54 -8.37 -1.35 2.75
CA TYR A 54 -6.93 -1.25 3.00
C TYR A 54 -6.33 -2.54 3.55
N TYR A 55 -7.07 -3.29 4.39
CA TYR A 55 -6.61 -4.60 4.83
C TYR A 55 -6.39 -5.56 3.65
N CYS A 56 -7.36 -5.62 2.73
CA CYS A 56 -7.23 -6.42 1.51
C CYS A 56 -5.98 -6.02 0.71
N HIS A 57 -5.78 -4.72 0.50
CA HIS A 57 -4.63 -4.22 -0.26
C HIS A 57 -3.29 -4.58 0.43
N PHE A 58 -3.17 -4.36 1.74
CA PHE A 58 -1.95 -4.69 2.47
C PHE A 58 -1.62 -6.18 2.51
N VAL A 59 -2.63 -7.06 2.47
CA VAL A 59 -2.39 -8.50 2.33
C VAL A 59 -1.87 -8.83 0.93
N ASN A 60 -2.47 -8.26 -0.12
CA ASN A 60 -2.03 -8.48 -1.50
C ASN A 60 -0.60 -8.00 -1.74
N GLU A 61 -0.23 -6.84 -1.19
CA GLU A 61 1.13 -6.27 -1.27
C GLU A 61 2.12 -6.90 -0.27
N LYS A 62 1.69 -7.93 0.49
CA LYS A 62 2.50 -8.62 1.51
C LYS A 62 3.05 -7.70 2.59
N VAL A 63 2.37 -6.59 2.85
CA VAL A 63 2.62 -5.70 3.98
C VAL A 63 2.07 -6.32 5.27
N ILE A 64 0.97 -7.06 5.17
CA ILE A 64 0.44 -7.88 6.26
C ILE A 64 0.49 -9.36 5.84
N VAL A 65 1.28 -10.15 6.56
CA VAL A 65 1.48 -11.58 6.32
C VAL A 65 1.21 -12.33 7.61
N ASN A 66 0.24 -13.26 7.61
CA ASN A 66 -0.15 -14.02 8.81
C ASN A 66 -0.40 -13.12 10.04
N ASP A 67 -1.11 -12.01 9.82
CA ASP A 67 -1.43 -11.00 10.84
C ASP A 67 -0.21 -10.27 11.44
N LYS A 68 0.96 -10.37 10.80
CA LYS A 68 2.17 -9.59 11.13
C LYS A 68 2.45 -8.55 10.07
N ILE A 69 2.97 -7.40 10.51
CA ILE A 69 3.33 -6.28 9.63
C ILE A 69 4.79 -6.46 9.18
N GLU A 70 5.01 -6.47 7.87
CA GLU A 70 6.31 -6.59 7.22
C GLU A 70 6.58 -5.36 6.35
N LEU A 71 7.59 -4.56 6.71
CA LEU A 71 7.96 -3.32 6.00
C LEU A 71 9.47 -3.32 5.69
N PRO A 72 9.95 -4.23 4.83
CA PRO A 72 11.38 -4.33 4.52
C PRO A 72 11.89 -3.04 3.85
N GLY A 73 13.04 -2.55 4.31
CA GLY A 73 13.67 -1.36 3.73
C GLY A 73 13.02 -0.01 4.07
N LEU A 74 12.03 0.01 4.98
CA LEU A 74 11.36 1.23 5.42
C LEU A 74 11.71 1.57 6.88
N ASP A 75 12.94 2.02 7.09
CA ASP A 75 13.46 2.35 8.42
C ASP A 75 12.62 3.41 9.15
N SER A 76 12.08 4.39 8.42
CA SER A 76 11.24 5.44 9.02
C SER A 76 9.91 4.89 9.54
N ALA A 77 9.42 3.78 8.99
CA ALA A 77 8.17 3.13 9.40
C ALA A 77 8.35 2.02 10.45
N LYS A 78 9.56 1.81 10.98
CA LYS A 78 9.82 0.87 12.10
C LYS A 78 8.83 1.00 13.27
N PRO A 79 8.41 2.20 13.71
CA PRO A 79 7.41 2.34 14.79
C PRO A 79 6.08 1.63 14.49
N CYS A 80 5.74 1.44 13.21
CA CYS A 80 4.46 0.85 12.79
C CYS A 80 4.44 -0.69 12.84
N LEU A 81 5.58 -1.36 13.05
CA LEU A 81 5.70 -2.83 13.00
C LEU A 81 4.97 -3.54 14.16
N ASN A 82 4.80 -2.86 15.30
CA ASN A 82 4.22 -3.44 16.51
C ASN A 82 2.74 -3.13 16.70
N ILE A 83 2.07 -2.58 15.68
CA ILE A 83 0.63 -2.31 15.74
C ILE A 83 -0.11 -3.65 15.79
N LYS A 84 -1.09 -3.74 16.69
CA LYS A 84 -1.94 -4.91 16.86
C LYS A 84 -3.39 -4.47 16.98
N ASP A 85 -4.27 -5.28 16.42
CA ASP A 85 -5.72 -5.19 16.61
C ASP A 85 -6.33 -6.55 16.31
N ASP A 86 -7.32 -6.98 17.09
CA ASP A 86 -8.04 -8.23 16.87
C ASP A 86 -8.93 -8.12 15.62
N ASN A 87 -9.39 -6.91 15.29
CA ASN A 87 -10.07 -6.62 14.05
C ASN A 87 -9.04 -6.30 12.96
N LYS A 88 -8.92 -7.20 12.00
CA LYS A 88 -8.00 -7.09 10.86
C LYS A 88 -8.17 -5.80 10.04
N CYS A 89 -9.40 -5.31 9.91
CA CYS A 89 -9.67 -4.05 9.22
C CYS A 89 -9.19 -2.84 10.04
N GLU A 90 -9.40 -2.86 11.37
CA GLU A 90 -8.86 -1.83 12.26
C GLU A 90 -7.32 -1.87 12.32
N LEU A 91 -6.70 -3.06 12.29
CA LEU A 91 -5.25 -3.23 12.18
C LEU A 91 -4.72 -2.47 10.96
N ALA A 92 -5.33 -2.69 9.79
CA ALA A 92 -4.94 -1.99 8.56
C ALA A 92 -5.14 -0.48 8.66
N PHE A 93 -6.25 -0.02 9.25
CA PHE A 93 -6.50 1.42 9.43
C PHE A 93 -5.47 2.10 10.34
N LYS A 94 -5.11 1.45 11.46
CA LYS A 94 -4.07 1.91 12.37
C LYS A 94 -2.70 1.92 11.69
N LEU A 95 -2.36 0.84 10.97
CA LEU A 95 -1.14 0.77 10.18
C LEU A 95 -1.08 1.92 9.16
N ARG A 96 -2.14 2.11 8.39
CA ARG A 96 -2.26 3.19 7.39
C ARG A 96 -1.98 4.57 8.00
N THR A 97 -2.60 4.83 9.15
CA THR A 97 -2.45 6.10 9.87
C THR A 97 -1.02 6.30 10.37
N CYS A 98 -0.40 5.23 10.88
CA CYS A 98 1.00 5.25 11.29
C CYS A 98 1.95 5.49 10.11
N LEU A 99 1.77 4.78 8.99
CA LEU A 99 2.57 4.94 7.78
C LEU A 99 2.50 6.38 7.25
N ARG A 100 1.31 6.97 7.18
CA ARG A 100 1.14 8.38 6.76
C ARG A 100 1.90 9.37 7.66
N THR A 101 2.10 9.03 8.94
CA THR A 101 2.79 9.89 9.91
C THR A 101 4.31 9.81 9.77
N HIS A 102 4.83 8.65 9.34
CA HIS A 102 6.25 8.34 9.36
C HIS A 102 6.93 8.20 7.98
N LEU A 103 6.14 8.05 6.91
CA LEU A 103 6.66 7.97 5.56
C LEU A 103 6.66 9.35 4.89
N PRO A 104 7.70 9.67 4.10
CA PRO A 104 7.66 10.77 3.15
C PRO A 104 6.51 10.58 2.15
N GLU A 105 5.92 11.69 1.69
CA GLU A 105 4.76 11.68 0.78
C GLU A 105 4.96 10.79 -0.46
N HIS A 106 6.13 10.85 -1.10
CA HIS A 106 6.44 10.06 -2.29
C HIS A 106 6.53 8.54 -2.04
N ILE A 107 6.76 8.11 -0.78
CA ILE A 107 6.72 6.70 -0.38
C ILE A 107 5.30 6.31 0.02
N TRP A 108 4.62 7.20 0.75
CA TRP A 108 3.25 7.03 1.22
C TRP A 108 2.26 6.70 0.08
N GLN A 109 2.42 7.33 -1.09
CA GLN A 109 1.59 7.08 -2.28
C GLN A 109 1.60 5.63 -2.79
N LYS A 110 2.56 4.79 -2.37
CA LYS A 110 2.58 3.35 -2.68
C LYS A 110 1.58 2.53 -1.86
N PHE A 111 1.02 3.13 -0.81
CA PHE A 111 0.11 2.51 0.15
C PHE A 111 -1.28 3.17 0.17
N ALA A 112 -1.49 4.17 -0.69
CA ALA A 112 -2.62 5.11 -0.65
C ALA A 112 -3.57 4.93 -1.83
#